data_AF-A0A964ATY6-F1
#
_entry.id   AF-A0A964ATY6-F1
#
_cell.length_a   1.000
_cell.length_b   1.000
_cell.length_c   1.000
_cell.angle_alpha   90.00
_cell.angle_beta   90.00
_cell.angle_gamma   90.00
#
_symmetry.space_group_name_H-M   'P 1'
#
loop_
_entity.id
_entity.type
_entity.pdbx_description
1 polymer ?
#
loop_
_entity_poly.entity_id
_entity_poly.type
_entity_poly.pdbx_seq_one_letter_code
_entity_poly.pdbx_strand_id
1 'polypeptide(L)'
;MRSLFAALVRTIRRVTWHNRDLAALWVALAVVQPLLAPGQILVRDDLMPWVAVTLAAAVFIRGGRLGPGPHPMLVPRRTWSGRIMRALGASGATMTLAFAYDLGLNPDPDLGGQVVVSALAVAAALWLSRDEGRTSWNPRRGTDLPVWIAMAVASILVSILLGNLDHRYPEGSTSWAARGLQLGLNFLVVGIIYGAPRNQHQRASAGRTDGGPYRPEVFRPLLALLGPGAGLWMLLALADAQIGPIGFTQGFVGSLFVLAWVGVIWPTDPPVTVPCMLHEVVPDGGRDRPGDAAARGFERPPEGALRLNPLEVRRTRSVHPWLVPVRASRIQELDDPVRPLWLRTAPPVAAHILGEAAFEPDPVTGAVQTDVLTLRIARRTDMSSLTLGGAQYRRVVVITPFPDVGEEAEETPTYLWDDKLPRGSLQVLDAATDELRLTDGCILVLSAEGVARAYELEIGKGLPQERTVKRTRPPQLEDYTEAG
;
A
#
# COMPACT_ATOMS: atom_id res chain seq x y z
N MET A 1 -4.42 12.42 -26.89
CA MET A 1 -4.83 11.00 -26.99
C MET A 1 -3.69 10.01 -26.76
N ARG A 2 -2.54 10.09 -27.48
CA ARG A 2 -1.40 9.18 -27.26
C ARG A 2 -0.82 9.22 -25.82
N SER A 3 -0.81 10.40 -25.19
CA SER A 3 -0.36 10.60 -23.80
C SER A 3 -1.29 9.97 -22.75
N LEU A 4 -2.61 10.11 -22.91
CA LEU A 4 -3.62 9.50 -22.03
C LEU A 4 -3.59 7.96 -22.12
N PHE A 5 -3.44 7.42 -23.33
CA PHE A 5 -3.30 5.97 -23.51
C PHE A 5 -2.01 5.44 -22.86
N ALA A 6 -0.88 6.14 -23.03
CA ALA A 6 0.37 5.76 -22.38
C ALA A 6 0.31 5.88 -20.84
N ALA A 7 -0.41 6.87 -20.31
CA ALA A 7 -0.66 6.99 -18.87
C ALA A 7 -1.52 5.84 -18.36
N LEU A 8 -2.64 5.54 -19.03
CA LEU A 8 -3.52 4.43 -18.69
C LEU A 8 -2.80 3.08 -18.72
N VAL A 9 -2.02 2.80 -19.77
CA VAL A 9 -1.23 1.57 -19.89
C VAL A 9 -0.18 1.46 -18.79
N ARG A 10 0.49 2.56 -18.43
CA ARG A 10 1.44 2.58 -17.31
C ARG A 10 0.74 2.29 -15.98
N THR A 11 -0.42 2.89 -15.73
CA THR A 11 -1.22 2.65 -14.52
C THR A 11 -1.69 1.20 -14.45
N ILE A 12 -2.27 0.66 -15.52
CA ILE A 12 -2.71 -0.73 -15.59
C ILE A 12 -1.50 -1.66 -15.35
N ARG A 13 -0.39 -1.45 -16.06
CA ARG A 13 0.81 -2.29 -15.91
C ARG A 13 1.34 -2.26 -14.47
N ARG A 14 1.36 -1.08 -13.83
CA ARG A 14 1.80 -0.92 -12.43
C ARG A 14 0.86 -1.67 -11.48
N VAL A 15 -0.45 -1.48 -11.62
CA VAL A 15 -1.47 -2.16 -10.79
C VAL A 15 -1.39 -3.68 -10.99
N THR A 16 -1.32 -4.17 -12.23
CA THR A 16 -1.22 -5.60 -12.51
C THR A 16 0.08 -6.18 -11.97
N TRP A 17 1.21 -5.48 -12.10
CA TRP A 17 2.49 -5.95 -11.58
C TRP A 17 2.48 -6.05 -10.05
N HIS A 18 1.91 -5.05 -9.37
CA HIS A 18 1.79 -5.01 -7.92
C HIS A 18 0.80 -6.06 -7.37
N ASN A 19 -0.14 -6.51 -8.20
CA ASN A 19 -1.15 -7.53 -7.89
C ASN A 19 -0.99 -8.81 -8.74
N ARG A 20 0.26 -9.14 -9.11
CA ARG A 20 0.55 -10.27 -10.02
C ARG A 20 0.09 -11.62 -9.46
N ASP A 21 0.06 -11.73 -8.14
CA ASP A 21 -0.42 -12.90 -7.40
C ASP A 21 -1.94 -13.11 -7.61
N LEU A 22 -2.73 -12.05 -7.46
CA LEU A 22 -4.17 -12.08 -7.71
C LEU A 22 -4.48 -12.26 -9.20
N ALA A 23 -3.70 -11.64 -10.09
CA ALA A 23 -3.86 -11.83 -11.54
C ALA A 23 -3.57 -13.28 -11.95
N ALA A 24 -2.51 -13.89 -11.42
CA ALA A 24 -2.19 -15.30 -11.66
C ALA A 24 -3.28 -16.23 -11.12
N LEU A 25 -3.81 -15.94 -9.92
CA LEU A 25 -4.93 -16.70 -9.35
C LEU A 25 -6.19 -16.57 -10.22
N TRP A 26 -6.50 -15.37 -10.74
CA TRP A 26 -7.64 -15.18 -11.64
C TRP A 26 -7.52 -16.02 -12.91
N VAL A 27 -6.35 -15.99 -13.57
CA VAL A 27 -6.08 -16.80 -14.76
C VAL A 27 -6.21 -18.29 -14.44
N ALA A 28 -5.66 -18.76 -13.31
CA ALA A 28 -5.77 -20.16 -12.90
C ALA A 28 -7.24 -20.57 -12.68
N LEU A 29 -8.03 -19.75 -11.99
CA LEU A 29 -9.45 -20.01 -11.77
C LEU A 29 -10.25 -20.02 -13.08
N ALA A 30 -9.97 -19.09 -14.00
CA ALA A 30 -10.61 -19.05 -15.32
C ALA A 30 -10.29 -20.30 -16.17
N VAL A 31 -9.10 -20.87 -16.03
CA VAL A 31 -8.70 -22.12 -16.70
C VAL A 31 -9.34 -23.34 -16.04
N VAL A 32 -9.48 -23.34 -14.71
CA VAL A 32 -10.08 -24.46 -13.95
C VAL A 32 -11.61 -24.51 -14.11
N GLN A 33 -12.28 -23.36 -14.18
CA GLN A 33 -13.74 -23.26 -14.27
C GLN A 33 -14.37 -24.18 -15.35
N PRO A 34 -13.91 -24.20 -16.62
CA PRO A 34 -14.50 -25.07 -17.65
C PRO A 34 -14.19 -26.57 -17.46
N LEU A 35 -13.24 -26.93 -16.59
CA LEU A 35 -12.89 -28.32 -16.31
C LEU A 35 -13.81 -28.98 -15.27
N LEU A 36 -14.65 -28.19 -14.59
CA LEU A 36 -15.55 -28.68 -13.55
C LEU A 36 -16.85 -29.20 -14.17
N ALA A 37 -17.22 -30.42 -13.79
CA ALA A 37 -18.40 -31.08 -14.33
C ALA A 37 -19.70 -30.48 -13.75
N PRO A 38 -20.78 -30.36 -14.55
CA PRO A 38 -22.12 -30.05 -14.05
C PRO A 38 -22.52 -31.01 -12.92
N GLY A 39 -23.07 -30.48 -11.82
CA GLY A 39 -23.49 -31.26 -10.65
C GLY A 39 -22.46 -31.39 -9.54
N GLN A 40 -21.24 -30.89 -9.72
CA GLN A 40 -20.32 -30.68 -8.59
C GLN A 40 -20.82 -29.54 -7.69
N ILE A 41 -20.57 -29.63 -6.38
CA ILE A 41 -21.00 -28.61 -5.38
C ILE A 41 -20.52 -27.20 -5.75
N LEU A 42 -19.38 -27.09 -6.43
CA LEU A 42 -18.81 -25.81 -6.89
C LEU A 42 -19.52 -25.20 -8.10
N VAL A 43 -20.24 -26.02 -8.88
CA VAL A 43 -20.89 -25.68 -10.14
C VAL A 43 -22.36 -25.39 -9.87
N ARG A 44 -22.63 -24.25 -9.23
CA ARG A 44 -23.98 -23.78 -8.87
C ARG A 44 -24.29 -22.41 -9.47
N ASP A 45 -25.57 -22.22 -9.79
CA ASP A 45 -26.06 -21.01 -10.45
C ASP A 45 -26.03 -19.77 -9.55
N ASP A 46 -26.04 -19.95 -8.22
CA ASP A 46 -25.94 -18.85 -7.27
C ASP A 46 -24.51 -18.31 -7.07
N LEU A 47 -23.51 -18.95 -7.70
CA LEU A 47 -22.07 -18.61 -7.65
C LEU A 47 -21.41 -18.63 -6.28
N MET A 48 -22.17 -18.77 -5.19
CA MET A 48 -21.66 -18.64 -3.83
C MET A 48 -20.53 -19.62 -3.49
N PRO A 49 -20.62 -20.92 -3.83
CA PRO A 49 -19.51 -21.85 -3.63
C PRO A 49 -18.24 -21.43 -4.37
N TRP A 50 -18.38 -20.95 -5.61
CA TRP A 50 -17.26 -20.53 -6.45
C TRP A 50 -16.59 -19.23 -5.94
N VAL A 51 -17.41 -18.27 -5.52
CA VAL A 51 -16.99 -17.02 -4.86
C VAL A 51 -16.26 -17.33 -3.55
N ALA A 52 -16.79 -18.25 -2.74
CA ALA A 52 -16.16 -18.67 -1.49
C ALA A 52 -14.80 -19.35 -1.71
N VAL A 53 -14.70 -20.27 -2.68
CA VAL A 53 -13.42 -20.90 -3.05
C VAL A 53 -12.43 -19.87 -3.58
N THR A 54 -12.88 -18.93 -4.43
CA THR A 54 -12.02 -17.85 -4.93
C THR A 54 -11.47 -17.04 -3.76
N LEU A 55 -12.32 -16.64 -2.83
CA LEU A 55 -11.91 -15.89 -1.65
C LEU A 55 -10.98 -16.72 -0.76
N ALA A 56 -11.28 -17.99 -0.52
CA ALA A 56 -10.44 -18.90 0.27
C ALA A 56 -9.01 -18.97 -0.30
N ALA A 57 -8.88 -19.15 -1.61
CA ALA A 57 -7.60 -19.17 -2.30
C ALA A 57 -6.88 -17.82 -2.23
N ALA A 58 -7.61 -16.72 -2.45
CA ALA A 58 -7.04 -15.38 -2.40
C ALA A 58 -6.56 -15.00 -0.98
N VAL A 59 -7.32 -15.40 0.04
CA VAL A 59 -6.98 -15.21 1.46
C VAL A 59 -5.78 -16.05 1.86
N PHE A 60 -5.62 -17.25 1.30
CA PHE A 60 -4.44 -18.06 1.56
C PHE A 60 -3.16 -17.37 1.07
N ILE A 61 -3.24 -16.72 -0.09
CA ILE A 61 -2.10 -16.02 -0.71
C ILE A 61 -1.83 -14.67 -0.06
N ARG A 62 -2.90 -13.89 0.18
CA ARG A 62 -2.82 -12.45 0.46
C ARG A 62 -3.68 -11.97 1.62
N GLY A 63 -4.40 -12.87 2.29
CA GLY A 63 -5.22 -12.54 3.44
C GLY A 63 -4.43 -11.79 4.51
N GLY A 64 -5.05 -10.76 5.06
CA GLY A 64 -4.40 -9.86 6.01
C GLY A 64 -5.36 -9.33 7.06
N ARG A 65 -4.81 -8.51 7.96
CA ARG A 65 -5.58 -7.90 9.05
C ARG A 65 -6.38 -6.70 8.58
N LEU A 66 -7.58 -6.50 9.14
CA LEU A 66 -8.33 -5.26 9.00
C LEU A 66 -7.96 -4.32 10.13
N GLY A 67 -7.17 -3.28 9.82
CA GLY A 67 -6.82 -2.23 10.77
C GLY A 67 -5.41 -2.32 11.36
N PRO A 68 -5.14 -1.49 12.38
CA PRO A 68 -3.80 -1.31 12.90
C PRO A 68 -3.43 -2.54 13.74
N GLY A 69 -2.36 -3.24 13.32
CA GLY A 69 -1.96 -4.52 13.91
C GLY A 69 -1.38 -4.42 15.32
N PRO A 70 -0.39 -5.25 15.70
CA PRO A 70 0.21 -5.13 17.01
C PRO A 70 0.76 -3.72 17.20
N HIS A 71 0.90 -3.33 18.46
CA HIS A 71 1.45 -2.04 18.83
C HIS A 71 2.81 -1.82 18.15
N PRO A 72 3.09 -0.65 17.54
CA PRO A 72 4.21 -0.50 16.61
C PRO A 72 5.59 -0.56 17.29
N MET A 73 5.69 -0.28 18.59
CA MET A 73 6.93 -0.51 19.37
C MET A 73 7.18 -1.98 19.72
N LEU A 74 6.24 -2.88 19.45
CA LEU A 74 6.38 -4.29 19.78
C LEU A 74 6.68 -5.10 18.53
N VAL A 75 7.74 -5.91 18.60
CA VAL A 75 8.06 -6.87 17.54
C VAL A 75 7.14 -8.09 17.69
N PRO A 76 6.28 -8.39 16.71
CA PRO A 76 5.50 -9.62 16.72
C PRO A 76 6.37 -10.82 16.39
N ARG A 77 6.17 -11.93 17.09
CA ARG A 77 6.75 -13.21 16.72
C ARG A 77 6.21 -13.63 15.35
N ARG A 78 7.12 -13.98 14.44
CA ARG A 78 6.79 -14.51 13.11
C ARG A 78 7.41 -15.89 12.95
N THR A 79 6.57 -16.86 12.63
CA THR A 79 6.90 -18.26 12.40
C THR A 79 6.24 -18.69 11.10
N TRP A 80 6.98 -19.42 10.27
CA TRP A 80 6.46 -19.87 8.98
C TRP A 80 5.26 -20.81 9.16
N SER A 81 5.35 -21.76 10.09
CA SER A 81 4.26 -22.69 10.41
C SER A 81 3.02 -21.97 10.95
N GLY A 82 3.19 -21.01 11.87
CA GLY A 82 2.09 -20.23 12.41
C GLY A 82 1.40 -19.37 11.36
N ARG A 83 2.16 -18.78 10.42
CA ARG A 83 1.60 -18.03 9.29
C ARG A 83 0.74 -18.92 8.39
N ILE A 84 1.23 -20.10 8.03
CA ILE A 84 0.48 -21.05 7.20
C ILE A 84 -0.78 -21.52 7.92
N MET A 85 -0.68 -21.91 9.20
CA MET A 85 -1.84 -22.36 9.96
C MET A 85 -2.88 -21.25 10.13
N ARG A 86 -2.47 -19.99 10.26
CA ARG A 86 -3.39 -18.84 10.25
C ARG A 86 -4.06 -18.65 8.90
N ALA A 87 -3.30 -18.73 7.80
CA ALA A 87 -3.85 -18.64 6.46
C ALA A 87 -4.85 -19.77 6.17
N LEU A 88 -4.51 -21.02 6.53
CA LEU A 88 -5.42 -22.16 6.45
C LEU A 88 -6.67 -21.97 7.31
N GLY A 89 -6.54 -21.44 8.53
CA GLY A 89 -7.67 -21.12 9.39
C GLY A 89 -8.58 -20.06 8.77
N ALA A 90 -8.01 -19.00 8.20
CA ALA A 90 -8.76 -17.94 7.54
C ALA A 90 -9.46 -18.41 6.27
N SER A 91 -8.77 -19.14 5.40
CA SER A 91 -9.35 -19.77 4.21
C SER A 91 -10.40 -20.80 4.58
N GLY A 92 -10.16 -21.63 5.58
CA GLY A 92 -11.11 -22.62 6.08
C GLY A 92 -12.37 -21.96 6.68
N ALA A 93 -12.23 -20.78 7.30
CA ALA A 93 -13.37 -20.02 7.80
C ALA A 93 -14.30 -19.59 6.65
N THR A 94 -13.75 -19.18 5.51
CA THR A 94 -14.58 -18.82 4.35
C THR A 94 -15.37 -20.01 3.81
N MET A 95 -14.75 -21.20 3.76
CA MET A 95 -15.44 -22.44 3.38
C MET A 95 -16.48 -22.87 4.42
N THR A 96 -16.17 -22.71 5.72
CA THR A 96 -17.11 -23.01 6.82
C THR A 96 -18.36 -22.15 6.72
N LEU A 97 -18.21 -20.86 6.41
CA LEU A 97 -19.35 -19.97 6.19
C LEU A 97 -20.10 -20.33 4.91
N ALA A 98 -19.44 -20.79 3.85
CA ALA A 98 -20.14 -21.30 2.67
C ALA A 98 -20.99 -22.53 3.00
N PHE A 99 -20.46 -23.50 3.76
CA PHE A 99 -21.25 -24.66 4.21
C PHE A 99 -22.39 -24.26 5.15
N ALA A 100 -22.18 -23.27 6.01
CA ALA A 100 -23.23 -22.76 6.90
C ALA A 100 -24.36 -22.08 6.10
N TYR A 101 -24.01 -21.32 5.06
CA TYR A 101 -24.97 -20.76 4.11
C TYR A 101 -25.74 -21.86 3.38
N ASP A 102 -25.05 -22.90 2.91
CA ASP A 102 -25.67 -24.04 2.23
C ASP A 102 -26.61 -24.84 3.14
N LEU A 103 -26.26 -25.00 4.41
CA LEU A 103 -27.16 -25.57 5.41
C LEU A 103 -28.43 -24.73 5.60
N GLY A 104 -28.33 -23.42 5.47
CA GLY A 104 -29.48 -22.51 5.48
C GLY A 104 -30.36 -22.65 4.24
N LEU A 105 -29.74 -22.90 3.08
CA LEU A 105 -30.45 -23.13 1.82
C LEU A 105 -31.17 -24.48 1.79
N ASN A 106 -30.50 -25.53 2.24
CA ASN A 106 -31.03 -26.89 2.30
C ASN A 106 -30.62 -27.52 3.64
N PRO A 107 -31.54 -27.58 4.62
CA PRO A 107 -31.23 -28.14 5.94
C PRO A 107 -31.04 -29.65 5.85
N ASP A 108 -29.80 -30.07 5.63
CA ASP A 108 -29.36 -31.46 5.56
C ASP A 108 -28.45 -31.78 6.77
N PRO A 109 -28.72 -32.85 7.54
CA PRO A 109 -27.84 -33.32 8.60
C PRO A 109 -26.37 -33.50 8.18
N ASP A 110 -26.12 -33.94 6.94
CA ASP A 110 -24.75 -34.15 6.43
C ASP A 110 -24.01 -32.83 6.26
N LEU A 111 -24.68 -31.79 5.77
CA LEU A 111 -24.14 -30.42 5.71
C LEU A 111 -23.90 -29.86 7.11
N GLY A 112 -24.80 -30.13 8.06
CA GLY A 112 -24.61 -29.77 9.46
C GLY A 112 -23.34 -30.39 10.05
N GLY A 113 -23.08 -31.66 9.73
CA GLY A 113 -21.83 -32.35 10.07
C GLY A 113 -20.60 -31.68 9.46
N GLN A 114 -20.66 -31.31 8.17
CA GLN A 114 -19.57 -30.62 7.48
C GLN A 114 -19.23 -29.26 8.13
N VAL A 115 -20.24 -28.46 8.49
CA VAL A 115 -20.04 -27.17 9.19
C VAL A 115 -19.32 -27.38 10.52
N VAL A 116 -19.72 -28.38 11.31
CA VAL A 116 -19.08 -28.67 12.60
C VAL A 116 -17.64 -29.12 12.40
N VAL A 117 -17.39 -30.06 11.48
CA VAL A 117 -16.04 -30.57 11.19
C VAL A 117 -15.13 -29.46 10.68
N SER A 118 -15.60 -28.62 9.75
CA SER A 118 -14.81 -27.52 9.21
C SER A 118 -14.55 -26.44 10.26
N ALA A 119 -15.54 -26.11 11.11
CA ALA A 119 -15.36 -25.17 12.22
C ALA A 119 -14.32 -25.67 13.23
N LEU A 120 -14.32 -26.97 13.55
CA LEU A 120 -13.30 -27.60 14.40
C LEU A 120 -11.92 -27.57 13.76
N ALA A 121 -11.81 -27.83 12.46
CA ALA A 121 -10.55 -27.75 11.72
C ALA A 121 -10.00 -26.31 11.70
N VAL A 122 -10.86 -25.31 11.50
CA VAL A 122 -10.51 -23.89 11.60
C VAL A 122 -10.02 -23.56 13.01
N ALA A 123 -10.75 -23.97 14.05
CA ALA A 123 -10.35 -23.74 15.43
C ALA A 123 -8.99 -24.38 15.75
N ALA A 124 -8.74 -25.60 15.26
CA ALA A 124 -7.47 -26.30 15.42
C ALA A 124 -6.32 -25.56 14.71
N ALA A 125 -6.52 -25.12 13.45
CA ALA A 125 -5.53 -24.35 12.70
C ALA A 125 -5.22 -23.02 13.39
N LEU A 126 -6.25 -22.30 13.86
CA LEU A 126 -6.06 -21.05 14.60
C LEU A 126 -5.36 -21.28 15.94
N TRP A 127 -5.66 -22.36 16.64
CA TRP A 127 -4.97 -22.75 17.88
C TRP A 127 -3.49 -23.07 17.64
N LEU A 128 -3.16 -23.80 16.58
CA LEU A 128 -1.76 -24.03 16.17
C LEU A 128 -1.05 -22.72 15.78
N SER A 129 -1.79 -21.73 15.30
CA SER A 129 -1.26 -20.39 14.97
C SER A 129 -1.18 -19.43 16.17
N ARG A 130 -1.52 -19.84 17.40
CA ARG A 130 -1.69 -18.94 18.56
C ARG A 130 -0.45 -18.11 18.92
N ASP A 131 0.74 -18.61 18.60
CA ASP A 131 2.00 -17.91 18.86
C ASP A 131 2.42 -17.00 17.71
N GLU A 132 1.77 -17.07 16.54
CA GLU A 132 2.00 -16.17 15.41
C GLU A 132 1.43 -14.77 15.73
N GLY A 133 2.22 -13.73 15.51
CA GLY A 133 1.81 -12.35 15.82
C GLY A 133 1.82 -12.03 17.32
N ARG A 134 2.19 -12.98 18.19
CA ARG A 134 2.34 -12.75 19.63
C ARG A 134 3.49 -11.79 19.88
N THR A 135 3.21 -10.69 20.55
CA THR A 135 4.24 -9.76 21.03
C THR A 135 4.66 -10.09 22.46
N SER A 136 5.76 -9.46 22.92
CA SER A 136 6.32 -9.60 24.26
C SER A 136 5.40 -9.10 25.38
N TRP A 137 4.42 -8.24 25.06
CA TRP A 137 3.45 -7.70 26.00
C TRP A 137 2.07 -8.30 25.76
N ASN A 138 1.35 -8.66 26.83
CA ASN A 138 -0.05 -9.03 26.77
C ASN A 138 -0.81 -8.37 27.94
N PRO A 139 -1.39 -7.19 27.73
CA PRO A 139 -2.09 -6.49 28.78
C PRO A 139 -3.40 -7.23 29.09
N ARG A 140 -3.49 -7.75 30.33
CA ARG A 140 -4.58 -8.53 30.96
C ARG A 140 -4.49 -10.07 30.84
N ARG A 141 -4.82 -10.72 31.97
CA ARG A 141 -4.81 -12.17 32.23
C ARG A 141 -6.09 -12.91 31.78
N GLY A 142 -7.02 -12.24 31.08
CA GLY A 142 -8.25 -12.85 30.58
C GLY A 142 -8.02 -13.56 29.24
N THR A 143 -8.63 -14.72 29.03
CA THR A 143 -8.61 -15.41 27.74
C THR A 143 -9.54 -14.69 26.77
N ASP A 144 -9.07 -14.31 25.57
CA ASP A 144 -9.92 -13.82 24.46
C ASP A 144 -10.91 -14.89 23.93
N LEU A 145 -10.86 -16.10 24.48
CA LEU A 145 -11.61 -17.28 24.04
C LEU A 145 -13.13 -17.07 23.99
N PRO A 146 -13.82 -16.48 25.01
CA PRO A 146 -15.27 -16.29 24.95
C PRO A 146 -15.70 -15.36 23.81
N VAL A 147 -14.90 -14.32 23.53
CA VAL A 147 -15.16 -13.38 22.42
C VAL A 147 -15.02 -14.11 21.09
N TRP A 148 -13.96 -14.92 20.93
CA TRP A 148 -13.78 -15.73 19.72
C TRP A 148 -14.92 -16.73 19.50
N ILE A 149 -15.37 -17.42 20.55
CA ILE A 149 -16.49 -18.37 20.46
C ILE A 149 -17.76 -17.63 20.06
N ALA A 150 -18.09 -16.51 20.73
CA ALA A 150 -19.28 -15.72 20.42
C ALA A 150 -19.26 -15.22 18.96
N MET A 151 -18.12 -14.72 18.48
CA MET A 151 -17.96 -14.26 17.11
C MET A 151 -18.09 -15.40 16.09
N ALA A 152 -17.50 -16.57 16.37
CA ALA A 152 -17.60 -17.74 15.50
C ALA A 152 -19.06 -18.23 15.38
N VAL A 153 -19.73 -18.40 16.53
CA VAL A 153 -21.14 -18.82 16.57
C VAL A 153 -22.04 -17.80 15.87
N ALA A 154 -21.87 -16.50 16.15
CA ALA A 154 -22.65 -15.45 15.51
C ALA A 154 -22.46 -15.45 13.98
N SER A 155 -21.23 -15.61 13.49
CA SER A 155 -20.95 -15.63 12.04
C SER A 155 -21.60 -16.84 11.36
N ILE A 156 -21.55 -18.02 11.97
CA ILE A 156 -22.21 -19.23 11.46
C ILE A 156 -23.73 -19.06 11.43
N LEU A 157 -24.33 -18.55 12.51
CA LEU A 157 -25.79 -18.34 12.58
C LEU A 157 -26.28 -17.30 11.56
N VAL A 158 -25.55 -16.18 11.40
CA VAL A 158 -25.87 -15.19 10.37
C VAL A 158 -25.79 -15.81 8.99
N SER A 159 -24.78 -16.64 8.73
CA SER A 159 -24.62 -17.31 7.45
C SER A 159 -25.77 -18.28 7.13
N ILE A 160 -26.20 -19.09 8.10
CA ILE A 160 -27.39 -19.96 7.98
C ILE A 160 -28.65 -19.11 7.71
N LEU A 161 -28.80 -17.99 8.41
CA LEU A 161 -29.94 -17.08 8.22
C LEU A 161 -29.96 -16.51 6.79
N LEU A 162 -28.81 -16.08 6.26
CA LEU A 162 -28.70 -15.58 4.90
C LEU A 162 -29.05 -16.66 3.86
N GLY A 163 -28.61 -17.91 4.07
CA GLY A 163 -29.00 -19.03 3.22
C GLY A 163 -30.50 -19.30 3.25
N ASN A 164 -31.12 -19.27 4.44
CA ASN A 164 -32.56 -19.43 4.58
C ASN A 164 -33.35 -18.30 3.90
N LEU A 165 -32.84 -17.06 3.97
CA LEU A 165 -33.44 -15.93 3.27
C LEU A 165 -33.37 -16.10 1.75
N ASP A 166 -32.23 -16.55 1.20
CA ASP A 166 -32.09 -16.84 -0.24
C ASP A 166 -33.00 -18.00 -0.67
N HIS A 167 -33.16 -19.03 0.16
CA HIS A 167 -34.11 -20.13 -0.12
C HIS A 167 -35.57 -19.66 -0.17
N ARG A 168 -35.98 -18.80 0.77
CA ARG A 168 -37.36 -18.28 0.83
C ARG A 168 -37.66 -17.27 -0.27
N TYR A 169 -36.65 -16.54 -0.72
CA TYR A 169 -36.76 -15.50 -1.74
C TYR A 169 -35.71 -15.71 -2.83
N PRO A 170 -35.84 -16.79 -3.64
CA PRO A 170 -34.80 -17.21 -4.58
C PRO A 170 -34.61 -16.26 -5.77
N GLU A 171 -35.58 -15.38 -6.00
CA GLU A 171 -35.60 -14.43 -7.11
C GLU A 171 -35.62 -12.98 -6.60
N GLY A 172 -35.01 -12.09 -7.37
CA GLY A 172 -35.03 -10.65 -7.14
C GLY A 172 -34.05 -10.16 -6.06
N SER A 173 -34.25 -8.91 -5.64
CA SER A 173 -33.26 -8.15 -4.86
C SER A 173 -32.88 -8.76 -3.52
N THR A 174 -33.77 -9.53 -2.89
CA THR A 174 -33.53 -10.17 -1.59
C THR A 174 -32.49 -11.29 -1.68
N SER A 175 -32.57 -12.16 -2.70
CA SER A 175 -31.56 -13.19 -2.98
C SER A 175 -30.17 -12.57 -3.20
N TRP A 176 -30.12 -11.53 -4.03
CA TRP A 176 -28.87 -10.84 -4.35
C TRP A 176 -28.26 -10.16 -3.13
N ALA A 177 -29.10 -9.56 -2.27
CA ALA A 177 -28.65 -8.95 -1.03
C ALA A 177 -28.12 -10.00 -0.05
N ALA A 178 -28.77 -11.17 0.06
CA ALA A 178 -28.30 -12.26 0.90
C ALA A 178 -26.92 -12.77 0.46
N ARG A 179 -26.73 -13.00 -0.85
CA ARG A 179 -25.44 -13.39 -1.45
C ARG A 179 -24.35 -12.34 -1.26
N GLY A 180 -24.70 -11.06 -1.47
CA GLY A 180 -23.80 -9.93 -1.20
C GLY A 180 -23.36 -9.86 0.26
N LEU A 181 -24.31 -9.85 1.19
CA LEU A 181 -24.02 -9.82 2.62
C LEU A 181 -23.18 -11.03 3.08
N GLN A 182 -23.44 -12.21 2.51
CA GLN A 182 -22.64 -13.40 2.76
C GLN A 182 -21.19 -13.19 2.34
N LEU A 183 -20.93 -12.64 1.14
CA LEU A 183 -19.56 -12.30 0.73
C LEU A 183 -18.91 -11.28 1.67
N GLY A 184 -19.63 -10.22 2.03
CA GLY A 184 -19.16 -9.21 2.98
C GLY A 184 -18.79 -9.80 4.35
N LEU A 185 -19.62 -10.71 4.86
CA LEU A 185 -19.37 -11.42 6.11
C LEU A 185 -18.08 -12.25 6.04
N ASN A 186 -17.82 -12.91 4.91
CA ASN A 186 -16.58 -13.66 4.71
C ASN A 186 -15.33 -12.75 4.79
N PHE A 187 -15.35 -11.60 4.12
CA PHE A 187 -14.25 -10.62 4.20
C PHE A 187 -14.02 -10.11 5.62
N LEU A 188 -15.10 -9.79 6.33
CA LEU A 188 -15.05 -9.33 7.72
C LEU A 188 -14.43 -10.40 8.64
N VAL A 189 -14.90 -11.65 8.55
CA VAL A 189 -14.43 -12.75 9.40
C VAL A 189 -12.94 -13.04 9.17
N VAL A 190 -12.51 -13.10 7.91
CA VAL A 190 -11.08 -13.23 7.58
C VAL A 190 -10.27 -12.11 8.21
N GLY A 191 -10.75 -10.87 8.04
CA GLY A 191 -10.10 -9.70 8.58
C GLY A 191 -9.96 -9.70 10.10
N ILE A 192 -10.96 -10.22 10.82
CA ILE A 192 -10.96 -10.39 12.28
C ILE A 192 -9.96 -11.48 12.67
N ILE A 193 -9.95 -12.62 11.95
CA ILE A 193 -8.99 -13.72 12.16
C ILE A 193 -7.55 -13.22 12.14
N TYR A 194 -7.20 -12.39 11.16
CA TYR A 194 -5.87 -11.76 11.10
C TYR A 194 -5.69 -10.56 12.03
N GLY A 195 -6.77 -9.83 12.32
CA GLY A 195 -6.79 -8.61 13.15
C GLY A 195 -6.51 -8.85 14.63
N ALA A 196 -6.77 -10.07 15.13
CA ALA A 196 -6.60 -10.55 16.51
C ALA A 196 -7.08 -9.55 17.59
N PRO A 197 -8.13 -9.86 18.38
CA PRO A 197 -8.61 -9.04 19.49
C PRO A 197 -7.49 -8.57 20.44
N ARG A 198 -6.48 -9.41 20.65
CA ARG A 198 -5.26 -9.08 21.38
C ARG A 198 -4.57 -7.79 20.91
N ASN A 199 -4.47 -7.53 19.60
CA ASN A 199 -3.85 -6.30 19.08
C ASN A 199 -4.67 -5.07 19.48
N GLN A 200 -5.99 -5.17 19.40
CA GLN A 200 -6.90 -4.11 19.84
C GLN A 200 -6.79 -3.88 21.34
N HIS A 201 -6.71 -4.94 22.15
CA HIS A 201 -6.48 -4.82 23.60
C HIS A 201 -5.15 -4.13 23.92
N GLN A 202 -4.08 -4.47 23.20
CA GLN A 202 -2.79 -3.81 23.35
C GLN A 202 -2.89 -2.31 23.09
N ARG A 203 -3.53 -1.90 21.99
CA ARG A 203 -3.73 -0.49 21.66
C ARG A 203 -4.65 0.23 22.64
N ALA A 204 -5.77 -0.40 23.00
CA ALA A 204 -6.69 0.09 24.02
C ALA A 204 -5.98 0.36 25.36
N SER A 205 -5.06 -0.52 25.76
CA SER A 205 -4.30 -0.36 27.00
C SER A 205 -3.12 0.60 26.90
N ALA A 206 -2.55 0.79 25.71
CA ALA A 206 -1.47 1.75 25.47
C ALA A 206 -1.99 3.19 25.51
N GLY A 207 -3.22 3.42 25.04
CA GLY A 207 -3.81 4.75 24.93
C GLY A 207 -3.09 5.63 23.91
N ARG A 208 -3.46 6.92 23.87
CA ARG A 208 -2.85 7.95 23.03
C ARG A 208 -1.79 8.75 23.83
N THR A 209 -0.83 9.42 23.18
CA THR A 209 0.16 10.28 23.87
C THR A 209 -0.43 11.45 24.64
N ASP A 210 -1.59 11.94 24.22
CA ASP A 210 -2.32 13.00 24.94
C ASP A 210 -2.94 12.50 26.27
N GLY A 211 -2.74 11.21 26.60
CA GLY A 211 -3.34 10.55 27.76
C GLY A 211 -4.78 10.10 27.51
N GLY A 212 -5.31 10.31 26.31
CA GLY A 212 -6.66 9.92 25.92
C GLY A 212 -6.80 8.42 25.60
N PRO A 213 -8.04 7.90 25.59
CA PRO A 213 -8.32 6.52 25.22
C PRO A 213 -8.12 6.27 23.72
N TYR A 214 -7.58 5.11 23.36
CA TYR A 214 -7.51 4.64 21.97
C TYR A 214 -8.92 4.31 21.44
N ARG A 215 -9.23 4.75 20.22
CA ARG A 215 -10.47 4.42 19.51
C ARG A 215 -10.14 3.54 18.29
N PRO A 216 -10.76 2.35 18.15
CA PRO A 216 -10.49 1.48 17.02
C PRO A 216 -10.99 2.08 15.70
N GLU A 217 -10.26 1.82 14.62
CA GLU A 217 -10.69 2.15 13.26
C GLU A 217 -11.91 1.31 12.87
N VAL A 218 -13.07 1.94 12.75
CA VAL A 218 -14.32 1.26 12.36
C VAL A 218 -14.48 1.19 10.83
N PHE A 219 -13.87 2.13 10.10
CA PHE A 219 -14.02 2.24 8.65
C PHE A 219 -13.56 0.99 7.90
N ARG A 220 -12.39 0.43 8.20
CA ARG A 220 -11.85 -0.73 7.46
C ARG A 220 -12.71 -1.99 7.65
N PRO A 221 -13.14 -2.37 8.87
CA PRO A 221 -14.13 -3.44 9.05
C PRO A 221 -15.44 -3.19 8.32
N LEU A 222 -15.97 -1.96 8.36
CA LEU A 222 -17.20 -1.60 7.64
C LEU A 222 -17.02 -1.69 6.12
N LEU A 223 -15.89 -1.25 5.59
CA LEU A 223 -15.56 -1.35 4.17
C LEU A 223 -15.43 -2.81 3.74
N ALA A 224 -14.81 -3.66 4.55
CA ALA A 224 -14.67 -5.09 4.27
C ALA A 224 -16.03 -5.82 4.27
N LEU A 225 -16.98 -5.37 5.09
CA LEU A 225 -18.34 -5.92 5.10
C LEU A 225 -19.19 -5.36 3.95
N LEU A 226 -19.32 -4.03 3.88
CA LEU A 226 -20.27 -3.35 3.02
C LEU A 226 -19.76 -3.19 1.59
N GLY A 227 -18.46 -3.01 1.38
CA GLY A 227 -17.86 -2.82 0.06
C GLY A 227 -18.12 -4.00 -0.89
N PRO A 228 -17.55 -5.19 -0.61
CA PRO A 228 -17.77 -6.37 -1.46
C PRO A 228 -19.22 -6.83 -1.44
N GLY A 229 -19.95 -6.64 -0.33
CA GLY A 229 -21.35 -7.05 -0.24
C GLY A 229 -22.30 -6.20 -1.07
N ALA A 230 -22.24 -4.87 -0.94
CA ALA A 230 -23.02 -3.95 -1.77
C ALA A 230 -22.55 -4.00 -3.24
N GLY A 231 -21.25 -4.17 -3.48
CA GLY A 231 -20.71 -4.33 -4.82
C GLY A 231 -21.24 -5.57 -5.54
N LEU A 232 -21.32 -6.72 -4.85
CA LEU A 232 -21.84 -7.95 -5.45
C LEU A 232 -23.35 -7.85 -5.68
N TRP A 233 -24.09 -7.31 -4.70
CA TRP A 233 -25.51 -7.03 -4.86
C TRP A 233 -25.80 -6.17 -6.10
N MET A 234 -25.04 -5.08 -6.26
CA MET A 234 -25.17 -4.20 -7.42
C MET A 234 -24.78 -4.89 -8.73
N LEU A 235 -23.71 -5.70 -8.72
CA LEU A 235 -23.29 -6.48 -9.89
C LEU A 235 -24.38 -7.45 -10.35
N LEU A 236 -24.98 -8.20 -9.42
CA LEU A 236 -26.07 -9.14 -9.73
C LEU A 236 -27.31 -8.40 -10.23
N ALA A 237 -27.69 -7.29 -9.58
CA ALA A 237 -28.84 -6.49 -10.00
C ALA A 237 -28.67 -5.89 -11.40
N LEU A 238 -27.48 -5.36 -11.72
CA LEU A 238 -27.18 -4.80 -13.03
C LEU A 238 -27.15 -5.88 -14.11
N ALA A 239 -26.59 -7.05 -13.81
CA ALA A 239 -26.52 -8.13 -14.77
C ALA A 239 -27.90 -8.72 -15.08
N ASP A 240 -28.73 -8.93 -14.06
CA ASP A 240 -30.11 -9.39 -14.24
C ASP A 240 -30.91 -8.41 -15.12
N ALA A 241 -30.73 -7.10 -14.92
CA ALA A 241 -31.41 -6.08 -15.70
C ALA A 241 -30.94 -5.94 -17.16
N GLN A 242 -29.68 -6.27 -17.48
CA GLN A 242 -29.07 -5.96 -18.78
C GLN A 242 -28.73 -7.19 -19.64
N ILE A 243 -28.40 -8.32 -19.00
CA ILE A 243 -27.83 -9.50 -19.66
C ILE A 243 -28.65 -10.75 -19.34
N GLY A 244 -29.21 -10.83 -18.13
CA GLY A 244 -29.86 -12.00 -17.55
C GLY A 244 -29.09 -12.54 -16.33
N PRO A 245 -29.60 -13.61 -15.69
CA PRO A 245 -29.03 -14.12 -14.45
C PRO A 245 -27.60 -14.60 -14.65
N ILE A 246 -26.69 -14.15 -13.77
CA ILE A 246 -25.29 -14.61 -13.77
C ILE A 246 -25.25 -15.98 -13.11
N GLY A 247 -24.88 -17.00 -13.88
CA GLY A 247 -24.68 -18.38 -13.41
C GLY A 247 -23.22 -18.80 -13.40
N PHE A 248 -22.96 -20.08 -13.13
CA PHE A 248 -21.60 -20.64 -13.07
C PHE A 248 -20.80 -20.45 -14.36
N THR A 249 -21.46 -20.36 -15.52
CA THR A 249 -20.79 -20.10 -16.81
C THR A 249 -20.02 -18.78 -16.84
N GLN A 250 -20.46 -17.78 -16.07
CA GLN A 250 -19.74 -16.50 -15.90
C GLN A 250 -18.96 -16.42 -14.57
N GLY A 251 -18.62 -17.57 -13.96
CA GLY A 251 -17.88 -17.64 -12.69
C GLY A 251 -16.57 -16.83 -12.68
N PHE A 252 -15.88 -16.70 -13.82
CA PHE A 252 -14.69 -15.86 -13.95
C PHE A 252 -14.94 -14.37 -13.64
N VAL A 253 -16.17 -13.86 -13.87
CA VAL A 253 -16.58 -12.49 -13.51
C VAL A 253 -16.70 -12.38 -12.00
N GLY A 254 -17.36 -13.37 -11.37
CA GLY A 254 -17.43 -13.47 -9.91
C GLY A 254 -16.04 -13.56 -9.27
N SER A 255 -15.14 -14.35 -9.85
CA SER A 255 -13.76 -14.44 -9.37
C SER A 255 -13.00 -13.12 -9.53
N LEU A 256 -13.13 -12.44 -10.67
CA LEU A 256 -12.50 -11.14 -10.88
C LEU A 256 -12.99 -10.11 -9.86
N PHE A 257 -14.29 -10.08 -9.60
CA PHE A 257 -14.91 -9.21 -8.62
C PHE A 257 -14.35 -9.45 -7.20
N VAL A 258 -14.30 -10.71 -6.76
CA VAL A 258 -13.73 -11.07 -5.45
C VAL A 258 -12.27 -10.66 -5.36
N LEU A 259 -11.47 -10.95 -6.38
CA LEU A 259 -10.03 -10.65 -6.39
C LEU A 259 -9.75 -9.14 -6.43
N ALA A 260 -10.59 -8.36 -7.11
CA ALA A 260 -10.51 -6.91 -7.07
C ALA A 260 -10.73 -6.39 -5.63
N TRP A 261 -11.76 -6.89 -4.93
CA TRP A 261 -11.99 -6.53 -3.53
C TRP A 261 -10.91 -7.03 -2.57
N VAL A 262 -10.32 -8.20 -2.82
CA VAL A 262 -9.12 -8.66 -2.08
C VAL A 262 -7.97 -7.67 -2.23
N GLY A 263 -7.72 -7.16 -3.44
CA GLY A 263 -6.70 -6.15 -3.68
C GLY A 263 -6.95 -4.82 -2.97
N VAL A 264 -8.22 -4.43 -2.83
CA VAL A 264 -8.66 -3.21 -2.10
C VAL A 264 -8.58 -3.39 -0.59
N ILE A 265 -9.07 -4.52 -0.06
CA ILE A 265 -9.20 -4.76 1.38
C ILE A 265 -7.85 -5.19 1.99
N TRP A 266 -7.08 -5.99 1.27
CA TRP A 266 -5.75 -6.46 1.66
C TRP A 266 -4.73 -6.05 0.60
N PRO A 267 -4.40 -4.75 0.53
CA PRO A 267 -3.33 -4.27 -0.34
C PRO A 267 -2.01 -4.93 0.07
N THR A 268 -1.10 -5.11 -0.90
CA THR A 268 0.25 -5.60 -0.62
C THR A 268 0.90 -4.67 0.40
N ASP A 269 1.59 -5.24 1.40
CA ASP A 269 2.29 -4.44 2.41
C ASP A 269 3.25 -3.45 1.72
N PRO A 270 3.22 -2.15 2.06
CA PRO A 270 4.21 -1.21 1.58
C PRO A 270 5.61 -1.69 1.98
N PRO A 271 6.62 -1.45 1.13
CA PRO A 271 8.00 -1.61 1.56
C PRO A 271 8.28 -0.68 2.74
N VAL A 272 9.09 -1.09 3.71
CA VAL A 272 9.45 -0.25 4.87
C VAL A 272 10.25 0.97 4.43
N THR A 273 11.11 0.77 3.44
CA THR A 273 11.87 1.82 2.75
C THR A 273 11.87 1.55 1.26
N VAL A 274 11.88 2.61 0.48
CA VAL A 274 12.08 2.56 -0.97
C VAL A 274 13.49 3.06 -1.26
N PRO A 275 14.28 2.33 -2.07
CA PRO A 275 15.55 2.86 -2.54
C PRO A 275 15.31 3.93 -3.60
N CYS A 276 15.85 5.11 -3.35
CA CYS A 276 15.93 6.24 -4.26
C CYS A 276 17.40 6.44 -4.66
N MET A 277 17.63 7.03 -5.83
CA MET A 277 18.93 7.51 -6.27
C MET A 277 18.86 9.00 -6.57
N LEU A 278 19.89 9.72 -6.16
CA LEU A 278 20.12 11.10 -6.60
C LEU A 278 21.30 11.11 -7.55
N HIS A 279 21.05 11.50 -8.79
CA HIS A 279 22.06 11.64 -9.83
C HIS A 279 22.54 13.08 -9.86
N GLU A 280 23.79 13.34 -9.48
CA GLU A 280 24.37 14.68 -9.65
C GLU A 280 24.58 14.96 -11.15
N VAL A 281 23.95 16.00 -11.68
CA VAL A 281 23.92 16.28 -13.12
C VAL A 281 24.73 17.52 -13.50
N VAL A 282 25.37 17.48 -14.68
CA VAL A 282 26.07 18.63 -15.27
C VAL A 282 25.24 19.21 -16.42
N PRO A 283 24.90 20.52 -16.40
CA PRO A 283 24.17 21.16 -17.48
C PRO A 283 25.03 21.31 -18.75
N ASP A 284 24.40 21.26 -19.93
CA ASP A 284 25.09 21.43 -21.21
C ASP A 284 25.50 22.89 -21.53
N GLY A 285 24.97 23.89 -20.81
CA GLY A 285 25.09 25.32 -21.13
C GLY A 285 26.11 26.17 -20.34
N GLY A 286 26.89 25.58 -19.43
CA GLY A 286 27.87 26.32 -18.61
C GLY A 286 29.22 26.54 -19.31
N ARG A 287 29.74 27.77 -19.33
CA ARG A 287 31.13 28.08 -19.78
C ARG A 287 32.21 27.69 -18.75
N ASP A 288 31.80 27.23 -17.58
CA ASP A 288 32.72 26.87 -16.50
C ASP A 288 33.43 25.55 -16.81
N ARG A 289 34.76 25.55 -16.66
CA ARG A 289 35.57 24.33 -16.79
C ARG A 289 35.13 23.33 -15.72
N PRO A 290 34.81 22.07 -16.06
CA PRO A 290 34.48 21.07 -15.05
C PRO A 290 35.69 20.86 -14.13
N GLY A 291 35.56 21.22 -12.85
CA GLY A 291 36.58 20.95 -11.84
C GLY A 291 36.84 19.45 -11.69
N ASP A 292 38.06 19.11 -11.24
CA ASP A 292 38.63 17.76 -11.20
C ASP A 292 37.65 16.62 -10.88
N ALA A 293 37.84 15.51 -11.60
CA ALA A 293 36.97 14.36 -11.83
C ALA A 293 36.56 13.50 -10.61
N ALA A 294 36.75 13.97 -9.38
CA ALA A 294 36.34 13.24 -8.18
C ALA A 294 35.00 13.77 -7.64
N ALA A 295 34.06 12.86 -7.36
CA ALA A 295 32.87 13.16 -6.58
C ALA A 295 33.31 13.70 -5.21
N ARG A 296 32.98 14.96 -4.91
CA ARG A 296 33.25 15.58 -3.61
C ARG A 296 32.00 15.41 -2.74
N GLY A 297 32.17 14.91 -1.53
CA GLY A 297 31.09 14.81 -0.53
C GLY A 297 30.42 16.15 -0.25
N PHE A 298 29.37 16.12 0.56
CA PHE A 298 28.59 17.30 0.94
C PHE A 298 29.39 18.38 1.71
N GLU A 299 30.64 18.11 2.06
CA GLU A 299 31.46 18.92 2.96
C GLU A 299 32.16 20.12 2.31
N ARG A 300 32.18 20.24 0.97
CA ARG A 300 32.80 21.40 0.29
C ARG A 300 31.93 21.92 -0.87
N PRO A 301 31.73 23.24 -0.97
CA PRO A 301 31.01 23.82 -2.09
C PRO A 301 31.82 23.65 -3.41
N PRO A 302 31.16 23.32 -4.54
CA PRO A 302 31.75 23.45 -5.89
C PRO A 302 32.10 24.92 -6.23
N GLU A 303 32.62 25.20 -7.43
CA GLU A 303 32.78 26.56 -7.94
C GLU A 303 31.88 26.73 -9.19
N GLY A 304 31.15 27.84 -9.33
CA GLY A 304 30.39 28.19 -10.56
C GLY A 304 28.96 28.69 -10.35
N ALA A 305 28.40 29.34 -11.40
CA ALA A 305 27.02 29.86 -11.43
C ALA A 305 26.09 28.92 -12.22
N LEU A 306 24.90 28.62 -11.69
CA LEU A 306 23.99 27.64 -12.29
C LEU A 306 23.14 28.23 -13.41
N ARG A 307 23.22 27.61 -14.60
CA ARG A 307 22.30 27.79 -15.72
C ARG A 307 21.91 26.38 -16.19
N LEU A 308 20.78 25.84 -15.72
CA LEU A 308 20.41 24.44 -15.94
C LEU A 308 19.14 24.35 -16.78
N ASN A 309 19.22 24.03 -18.07
CA ASN A 309 18.04 23.58 -18.79
C ASN A 309 17.78 22.09 -18.47
N PRO A 310 16.63 21.72 -17.87
CA PRO A 310 16.35 20.35 -17.45
C PRO A 310 16.27 19.36 -18.63
N LEU A 311 16.10 19.84 -19.87
CA LEU A 311 16.12 19.02 -21.09
C LEU A 311 17.54 18.83 -21.66
N GLU A 312 18.53 19.56 -21.15
CA GLU A 312 19.92 19.60 -21.64
C GLU A 312 20.89 19.20 -20.52
N VAL A 313 20.71 17.98 -20.02
CA VAL A 313 21.66 17.34 -19.10
C VAL A 313 22.66 16.53 -19.91
N ARG A 314 23.94 16.87 -19.82
CA ARG A 314 24.98 16.25 -20.65
C ARG A 314 25.43 14.89 -20.11
N ARG A 315 25.59 14.78 -18.79
CA ARG A 315 26.11 13.57 -18.10
C ARG A 315 25.81 13.56 -16.60
N THR A 316 25.65 12.35 -16.04
CA THR A 316 25.65 12.10 -14.59
C THR A 316 27.09 12.10 -14.06
N ARG A 317 27.38 12.95 -13.07
CA ARG A 317 28.68 13.03 -12.40
C ARG A 317 28.83 12.00 -11.30
N SER A 318 27.79 11.78 -10.51
CA SER A 318 27.80 10.87 -9.37
C SER A 318 26.39 10.36 -9.05
N VAL A 319 26.31 9.20 -8.40
CA VAL A 319 25.04 8.58 -7.98
C VAL A 319 25.07 8.38 -6.47
N HIS A 320 24.11 8.96 -5.77
CA HIS A 320 23.97 8.84 -4.33
C HIS A 320 22.84 7.88 -3.98
N PRO A 321 23.12 6.74 -3.32
CA PRO A 321 22.09 5.85 -2.81
C PRO A 321 21.34 6.52 -1.67
N TRP A 322 20.00 6.44 -1.68
CA TRP A 322 19.15 7.07 -0.68
C TRP A 322 18.01 6.13 -0.27
N LEU A 323 17.99 5.68 0.98
CA LEU A 323 16.87 4.90 1.50
C LEU A 323 15.86 5.82 2.15
N VAL A 324 14.66 5.92 1.56
CA VAL A 324 13.58 6.75 2.10
C VAL A 324 12.54 5.86 2.78
N PRO A 325 12.13 6.16 4.03
CA PRO A 325 11.05 5.43 4.68
C PRO A 325 9.70 5.64 4.01
N VAL A 326 8.88 4.60 3.96
CA VAL A 326 7.45 4.74 3.68
C VAL A 326 6.75 5.01 5.00
N ARG A 327 6.12 6.16 5.13
CA ARG A 327 5.31 6.54 6.29
C ARG A 327 3.85 6.14 6.07
N ALA A 328 3.07 6.12 7.15
CA ALA A 328 1.63 5.92 7.10
C ALA A 328 0.89 7.27 6.97
N SER A 329 -0.45 7.23 6.85
CA SER A 329 -1.30 8.36 6.45
C SER A 329 -1.26 9.55 7.41
N ARG A 330 -1.43 10.75 6.83
CA ARG A 330 -1.38 12.10 7.42
C ARG A 330 -2.40 12.47 8.50
N ILE A 331 -3.34 11.59 8.82
CA ILE A 331 -4.26 11.88 9.91
C ILE A 331 -3.46 11.69 11.21
N GLN A 332 -3.00 12.80 11.78
CA GLN A 332 -2.24 12.87 13.05
C GLN A 332 -2.90 12.12 14.23
N GLU A 333 -4.18 11.77 14.11
CA GLU A 333 -4.95 11.01 15.10
C GLU A 333 -4.83 9.48 14.95
N LEU A 334 -4.27 8.98 13.83
CA LEU A 334 -4.11 7.56 13.50
C LEU A 334 -2.65 7.09 13.45
N ASP A 335 -1.69 8.00 13.34
CA ASP A 335 -0.31 7.74 13.79
C ASP A 335 -0.34 7.69 15.31
N ASP A 336 -0.80 6.55 15.84
CA ASP A 336 -0.89 6.22 17.26
C ASP A 336 0.33 6.80 17.97
N PRO A 337 0.18 7.94 18.66
CA PRO A 337 1.33 8.62 19.19
C PRO A 337 1.65 7.81 20.43
N VAL A 338 2.61 6.91 20.26
CA VAL A 338 2.88 5.86 21.22
C VAL A 338 3.58 6.50 22.40
N ARG A 339 2.96 6.41 23.58
CA ARG A 339 3.70 6.59 24.82
C ARG A 339 4.78 5.51 24.85
N PRO A 340 6.07 5.86 24.91
CA PRO A 340 7.13 4.87 24.93
C PRO A 340 6.88 3.87 26.07
N LEU A 341 6.63 2.60 25.74
CA LEU A 341 6.60 1.52 26.75
C LEU A 341 7.96 1.39 27.44
N TRP A 342 9.01 1.85 26.76
CA TRP A 342 10.36 2.03 27.28
C TRP A 342 10.81 3.45 26.97
N LEU A 343 11.41 4.14 27.94
CA LEU A 343 11.79 5.57 27.85
C LEU A 343 12.72 5.95 26.69
N ARG A 344 13.28 5.01 25.91
CA ARG A 344 14.09 5.31 24.73
C ARG A 344 14.09 4.19 23.68
N THR A 345 13.71 4.55 22.47
CA THR A 345 14.34 4.06 21.22
C THR A 345 14.39 5.25 20.28
N ALA A 346 15.58 5.62 19.80
CA ALA A 346 15.71 6.69 18.82
C ALA A 346 15.14 6.20 17.47
N PRO A 347 14.28 6.98 16.79
CA PRO A 347 13.89 6.66 15.43
C PRO A 347 15.14 6.63 14.53
N PRO A 348 15.14 5.86 13.43
CA PRO A 348 16.19 5.97 12.42
C PRO A 348 16.26 7.43 11.95
N VAL A 349 17.40 8.08 12.19
CA VAL A 349 17.64 9.48 11.83
C VAL A 349 17.98 9.51 10.35
N ALA A 350 17.22 10.28 9.56
CA ALA A 350 17.54 10.50 8.16
C ALA A 350 18.90 11.21 8.06
N ALA A 351 19.85 10.61 7.35
CA ALA A 351 21.23 11.10 7.27
C ALA A 351 21.43 12.22 6.23
N HIS A 352 20.43 13.08 6.00
CA HIS A 352 20.46 14.03 4.87
C HIS A 352 19.99 15.45 5.20
N ILE A 353 20.47 16.38 4.38
CA ILE A 353 20.34 17.84 4.50
C ILE A 353 18.92 18.34 4.13
N LEU A 354 18.08 17.50 3.52
CA LEU A 354 16.75 17.85 3.01
C LEU A 354 15.62 17.73 4.06
N GLY A 355 15.96 17.62 5.34
CA GLY A 355 14.99 17.47 6.43
C GLY A 355 14.50 16.03 6.57
N GLU A 356 13.19 15.83 6.56
CA GLU A 356 12.55 14.53 6.78
C GLU A 356 11.80 14.07 5.52
N ALA A 357 12.35 13.06 4.84
CA ALA A 357 11.80 12.52 3.59
C ALA A 357 11.01 11.25 3.83
N ALA A 358 9.84 11.14 3.21
CA ALA A 358 8.99 9.97 3.32
C ALA A 358 8.05 9.78 2.13
N PHE A 359 7.77 8.52 1.79
CA PHE A 359 6.62 8.17 0.96
C PHE A 359 5.39 8.09 1.85
N GLU A 360 4.48 9.05 1.74
CA GLU A 360 3.23 9.07 2.50
C GLU A 360 2.14 8.34 1.71
N PRO A 361 1.22 7.60 2.34
CA PRO A 361 0.15 6.93 1.63
C PRO A 361 -0.98 7.92 1.37
N ASP A 362 -1.82 7.57 0.40
CA ASP A 362 -2.99 8.36 0.04
C ASP A 362 -3.90 8.59 1.27
N PRO A 363 -4.26 9.85 1.59
CA PRO A 363 -5.07 10.16 2.77
C PRO A 363 -6.50 9.60 2.68
N VAL A 364 -7.03 9.35 1.48
CA VAL A 364 -8.40 8.86 1.24
C VAL A 364 -8.42 7.34 1.16
N THR A 365 -7.52 6.76 0.36
CA THR A 365 -7.55 5.31 0.08
C THR A 365 -6.64 4.51 1.01
N GLY A 366 -5.69 5.16 1.69
CA GLY A 366 -4.65 4.49 2.47
C GLY A 366 -3.68 3.69 1.60
N ALA A 367 -3.78 3.81 0.26
CA ALA A 367 -2.94 3.10 -0.68
C ALA A 367 -1.52 3.68 -0.69
N VAL A 368 -0.55 2.81 -0.98
CA VAL A 368 0.87 3.16 -0.99
C VAL A 368 1.16 4.08 -2.18
N GLN A 369 1.48 5.35 -1.92
CA GLN A 369 2.06 6.24 -2.92
C GLN A 369 3.58 6.08 -2.85
N THR A 370 4.14 5.26 -3.74
CA THR A 370 5.60 5.09 -3.90
C THR A 370 6.15 5.91 -5.05
N ASP A 371 5.30 6.68 -5.70
CA ASP A 371 5.61 7.55 -6.82
C ASP A 371 5.76 9.02 -6.41
N VAL A 372 5.27 9.38 -5.21
CA VAL A 372 5.39 10.72 -4.65
C VAL A 372 6.16 10.65 -3.33
N LEU A 373 7.35 11.25 -3.34
CA LEU A 373 8.19 11.47 -2.19
C LEU A 373 7.83 12.81 -1.54
N THR A 374 7.39 12.78 -0.30
CA THR A 374 7.13 13.98 0.50
C THR A 374 8.38 14.37 1.30
N LEU A 375 8.86 15.59 1.12
CA LEU A 375 9.87 16.22 1.96
C LEU A 375 9.19 17.17 2.95
N ARG A 376 9.44 16.97 4.25
CA ARG A 376 9.07 17.90 5.31
C ARG A 376 10.28 18.69 5.75
N ILE A 377 10.22 19.99 5.54
CA ILE A 377 11.34 20.90 5.84
C ILE A 377 11.13 21.38 7.27
N ALA A 378 11.94 20.88 8.22
CA ALA A 378 11.76 21.23 9.63
C ALA A 378 12.14 22.70 9.86
N ARG A 379 11.14 23.48 10.32
CA ARG A 379 11.21 24.85 10.87
C ARG A 379 12.62 25.44 10.96
N ARG A 380 12.92 26.42 10.09
CA ARG A 380 14.06 27.37 10.09
C ARG A 380 15.49 26.84 10.25
N THR A 381 15.73 25.69 10.86
CA THR A 381 17.05 25.23 11.33
C THR A 381 17.82 24.45 10.26
N ASP A 382 17.12 23.80 9.32
CA ASP A 382 17.76 23.10 8.20
C ASP A 382 18.11 24.04 7.01
N MET A 383 17.41 25.17 6.91
CA MET A 383 17.63 26.18 5.86
C MET A 383 18.59 27.31 6.28
N SER A 384 18.88 27.45 7.57
CA SER A 384 19.94 28.32 8.08
C SER A 384 20.85 27.60 9.08
N SER A 385 22.06 27.24 8.64
CA SER A 385 23.11 26.91 9.61
C SER A 385 23.69 28.22 10.14
N LEU A 386 23.39 28.55 11.39
CA LEU A 386 24.11 29.57 12.15
C LEU A 386 25.46 28.99 12.57
N THR A 387 26.44 28.99 11.67
CA THR A 387 27.85 28.84 12.03
C THR A 387 28.41 30.21 12.40
N LEU A 388 29.20 30.25 13.48
CA LEU A 388 29.84 31.44 14.07
C LEU A 388 30.47 32.37 13.00
N GLY A 389 29.72 33.39 12.56
CA GLY A 389 30.19 34.38 11.59
C GLY A 389 29.14 35.01 10.66
N GLY A 390 27.94 34.43 10.51
CA GLY A 390 26.86 35.04 9.73
C GLY A 390 25.67 34.10 9.49
N ALA A 391 24.47 34.67 9.25
CA ALA A 391 23.30 33.88 8.87
C ALA A 391 23.44 33.41 7.41
N GLN A 392 23.67 32.12 7.20
CA GLN A 392 23.77 31.53 5.87
C GLN A 392 22.40 31.04 5.41
N TYR A 393 21.88 31.57 4.30
CA TYR A 393 20.62 31.12 3.71
C TYR A 393 20.90 30.04 2.65
N ARG A 394 20.49 28.79 2.92
CA ARG A 394 20.45 27.73 1.90
C ARG A 394 19.14 27.88 1.12
N ARG A 395 19.21 27.83 -0.20
CA ARG A 395 18.03 27.92 -1.08
C ARG A 395 17.92 26.65 -1.90
N VAL A 396 16.74 26.03 -1.89
CA VAL A 396 16.45 24.81 -2.66
C VAL A 396 15.38 25.15 -3.70
N VAL A 397 15.57 24.69 -4.92
CA VAL A 397 14.60 24.83 -6.01
C VAL A 397 14.30 23.44 -6.56
N VAL A 398 13.03 23.16 -6.80
CA VAL A 398 12.58 21.91 -7.40
C VAL A 398 12.05 22.20 -8.79
N ILE A 399 12.48 21.39 -9.74
CA ILE A 399 12.02 21.45 -11.12
C ILE A 399 11.28 20.15 -11.42
N THR A 400 9.99 20.25 -11.68
CA THR A 400 9.12 19.12 -12.01
C THR A 400 9.13 18.86 -13.52
N PRO A 401 9.42 17.63 -13.98
CA PRO A 401 9.36 17.30 -15.39
C PRO A 401 7.89 17.27 -15.84
N PHE A 402 7.52 18.22 -16.72
CA PHE A 402 6.18 18.31 -17.32
C PHE A 402 5.04 18.44 -16.28
N PRO A 403 4.83 19.64 -15.67
CA PRO A 403 3.79 19.84 -14.66
C PRO A 403 2.40 19.49 -15.19
N ASP A 404 1.54 18.97 -14.31
CA ASP A 404 0.14 18.70 -14.64
C ASP A 404 -0.59 20.00 -15.01
N VAL A 405 -1.48 19.92 -16.00
CA VAL A 405 -2.19 21.08 -16.54
C VAL A 405 -3.18 21.59 -15.47
N GLY A 406 -2.82 22.64 -14.73
CA GLY A 406 -3.75 23.34 -13.84
C GLY A 406 -3.18 23.96 -12.56
N GLU A 407 -1.93 23.70 -12.17
CA GLU A 407 -1.33 24.35 -10.99
C GLU A 407 -0.68 25.69 -11.37
N GLU A 408 -1.47 26.77 -11.30
CA GLU A 408 -0.97 28.15 -11.42
C GLU A 408 -0.42 28.60 -10.06
N ALA A 409 0.90 28.47 -9.86
CA ALA A 409 1.58 29.17 -8.77
C ALA A 409 1.94 30.59 -9.23
N GLU A 410 1.28 31.58 -8.65
CA GLU A 410 1.49 32.99 -8.92
C GLU A 410 2.59 33.54 -7.99
N GLU A 411 3.86 33.34 -8.36
CA GLU A 411 4.98 33.95 -7.63
C GLU A 411 6.04 34.58 -8.55
N THR A 412 6.59 35.70 -8.07
CA THR A 412 7.60 36.49 -8.77
C THR A 412 8.97 35.82 -8.57
N PRO A 413 9.67 35.35 -9.62
CA PRO A 413 10.87 34.54 -9.44
C PRO A 413 12.05 35.38 -8.93
N THR A 414 12.72 34.89 -7.88
CA THR A 414 13.97 35.49 -7.35
C THR A 414 15.21 35.13 -8.19
N TYR A 415 15.08 34.19 -9.14
CA TYR A 415 16.11 33.86 -10.12
C TYR A 415 15.69 34.32 -11.51
N LEU A 416 16.52 35.14 -12.14
CA LEU A 416 16.44 35.39 -13.57
C LEU A 416 17.02 34.19 -14.30
N TRP A 417 16.13 33.36 -14.83
CA TRP A 417 16.47 32.35 -15.82
C TRP A 417 16.39 33.02 -17.19
N ASP A 418 17.45 32.88 -17.99
CA ASP A 418 17.53 33.51 -19.32
C ASP A 418 16.41 32.97 -20.25
N ASP A 419 15.99 31.71 -20.05
CA ASP A 419 14.90 31.07 -20.79
C ASP A 419 13.63 30.89 -19.95
N LYS A 420 12.46 31.09 -20.59
CA LYS A 420 11.15 30.91 -19.96
C LYS A 420 10.85 29.43 -19.75
N LEU A 421 11.04 28.92 -18.54
CA LEU A 421 10.49 27.63 -18.13
C LEU A 421 8.94 27.67 -18.14
N PRO A 422 8.26 26.54 -18.43
CA PRO A 422 6.81 26.44 -18.29
C PRO A 422 6.36 26.89 -16.88
N ARG A 423 5.31 27.71 -16.80
CA ARG A 423 4.74 28.12 -15.50
C ARG A 423 4.28 26.87 -14.73
N GLY A 424 4.59 26.81 -13.44
CA GLY A 424 4.29 25.65 -12.58
C GLY A 424 5.35 24.55 -12.57
N SER A 425 6.39 24.60 -13.43
CA SER A 425 7.48 23.60 -13.41
C SER A 425 8.59 23.91 -12.42
N LEU A 426 8.54 25.06 -11.74
CA LEU A 426 9.59 25.55 -10.84
C LEU A 426 8.96 25.92 -9.51
N GLN A 427 9.35 25.20 -8.46
CA GLN A 427 8.97 25.50 -7.08
C GLN A 427 10.20 25.94 -6.31
N VAL A 428 10.21 27.20 -5.86
CA VAL A 428 11.26 27.71 -4.96
C VAL A 428 10.85 27.37 -3.54
N LEU A 429 11.72 26.66 -2.81
CA LEU A 429 11.49 26.41 -1.40
C LEU A 429 11.83 27.67 -0.60
N ASP A 430 10.81 28.25 0.01
CA ASP A 430 10.92 29.41 0.88
C ASP A 430 10.79 29.01 2.36
N ALA A 431 10.95 29.98 3.26
CA ALA A 431 10.87 29.73 4.69
C ALA A 431 9.45 29.39 5.20
N ALA A 432 8.43 29.53 4.35
CA ALA A 432 7.04 29.17 4.64
C ALA A 432 6.65 27.80 4.08
N THR A 433 7.50 27.18 3.25
CA THR A 433 7.23 25.88 2.65
C THR A 433 7.45 24.76 3.67
N ASP A 434 6.36 24.26 4.25
CA ASP A 434 6.37 23.16 5.23
C ASP A 434 6.47 21.78 4.56
N GLU A 435 6.01 21.66 3.32
CA GLU A 435 5.88 20.41 2.57
C GLU A 435 6.24 20.59 1.10
N LEU A 436 6.97 19.61 0.55
CA LEU A 436 7.29 19.52 -0.87
C LEU A 436 7.05 18.09 -1.37
N ARG A 437 6.42 17.96 -2.55
CA ARG A 437 6.19 16.67 -3.20
C ARG A 437 7.11 16.50 -4.41
N LEU A 438 7.83 15.39 -4.45
CA LEU A 438 8.77 15.03 -5.49
C LEU A 438 8.32 13.76 -6.19
N THR A 439 8.42 13.73 -7.51
CA THR A 439 8.15 12.54 -8.32
C THR A 439 9.44 12.04 -8.99
N ASP A 440 9.37 10.83 -9.52
CA ASP A 440 10.45 10.27 -10.34
C ASP A 440 10.78 11.20 -11.52
N GLY A 441 12.06 11.57 -11.66
CA GLY A 441 12.55 12.54 -12.65
C GLY A 441 12.57 14.01 -12.18
N CYS A 442 12.15 14.33 -10.95
CA CYS A 442 12.32 15.67 -10.39
C CYS A 442 13.79 16.07 -10.30
N ILE A 443 14.11 17.33 -10.63
CA ILE A 443 15.45 17.88 -10.45
C ILE A 443 15.48 18.81 -9.24
N LEU A 444 16.32 18.46 -8.28
CA LEU A 444 16.60 19.22 -7.06
C LEU A 444 17.83 20.10 -7.28
N VAL A 445 17.64 21.41 -7.21
CA VAL A 445 18.71 22.40 -7.28
C VAL A 445 18.99 22.93 -5.88
N LEU A 446 20.18 22.65 -5.35
CA LEU A 446 20.64 23.10 -4.04
C LEU A 446 21.66 24.20 -4.21
N SER A 447 21.36 25.42 -3.73
CA SER A 447 22.23 26.59 -3.78
C SER A 447 22.68 27.03 -2.39
N ALA A 448 24.00 27.11 -2.18
CA ALA A 448 24.63 27.60 -0.96
C ALA A 448 25.92 28.36 -1.30
N GLU A 449 26.18 29.50 -0.64
CA GLU A 449 27.43 30.26 -0.76
C GLU A 449 27.84 30.64 -2.20
N GLY A 450 26.87 30.92 -3.08
CA GLY A 450 27.13 31.29 -4.47
C GLY A 450 27.37 30.11 -5.42
N VAL A 451 27.07 28.90 -4.96
CA VAL A 451 27.32 27.66 -5.70
C VAL A 451 26.06 26.81 -5.70
N ALA A 452 25.70 26.25 -6.86
CA ALA A 452 24.58 25.33 -6.94
C ALA A 452 24.96 23.94 -7.47
N ARG A 453 24.30 22.91 -6.92
CA ARG A 453 24.33 21.53 -7.41
C ARG A 453 22.94 21.11 -7.86
N ALA A 454 22.85 20.35 -8.93
CA ALA A 454 21.61 19.80 -9.44
C ALA A 454 21.61 18.27 -9.29
N TYR A 455 20.49 17.71 -8.83
CA TYR A 455 20.30 16.28 -8.63
C TYR A 455 19.01 15.81 -9.30
N GLU A 456 19.07 14.82 -10.15
CA GLU A 456 17.88 14.13 -10.68
C GLU A 456 17.50 12.97 -9.74
N LEU A 457 16.23 12.94 -9.34
CA LEU A 457 15.67 11.92 -8.46
C LEU A 457 15.17 10.73 -9.27
N GLU A 458 15.63 9.53 -8.91
CA GLU A 458 15.12 8.28 -9.46
C GLU A 458 14.57 7.39 -8.32
N ILE A 459 13.31 6.98 -8.41
CA ILE A 459 12.59 6.27 -7.33
C ILE A 459 12.47 4.77 -7.65
N GLY A 460 12.78 3.93 -6.66
CA GLY A 460 12.54 2.47 -6.71
C GLY A 460 13.64 1.67 -7.40
N LYS A 461 14.79 2.28 -7.73
CA LYS A 461 15.91 1.59 -8.36
C LYS A 461 16.80 0.89 -7.34
N GLY A 462 17.27 -0.32 -7.67
CA GLY A 462 18.11 -1.11 -6.78
C GLY A 462 19.43 -0.40 -6.47
N LEU A 463 19.75 -0.23 -5.19
CA LEU A 463 21.01 0.39 -4.76
C LEU A 463 22.18 -0.32 -5.43
N PRO A 464 23.08 0.40 -6.13
CA PRO A 464 24.25 -0.24 -6.70
C PRO A 464 25.05 -0.86 -5.55
N GLN A 465 25.36 -2.16 -5.63
CA GLN A 465 26.18 -2.81 -4.61
C GLN A 465 27.47 -2.00 -4.46
N GLU A 466 27.87 -1.65 -3.22
CA GLU A 466 29.01 -0.75 -2.93
C GLU A 466 30.31 -1.13 -3.68
N ARG A 467 30.46 -2.40 -4.08
CA ARG A 467 31.60 -2.90 -4.87
C ARG A 467 31.55 -2.55 -6.37
N THR A 468 30.39 -2.25 -6.93
CA THR A 468 30.18 -1.96 -8.37
C THR A 468 30.29 -0.47 -8.69
N VAL A 469 29.87 0.40 -7.77
CA VAL A 469 29.96 1.88 -7.92
C VAL A 469 31.39 2.36 -8.16
N LYS A 470 32.38 1.64 -7.63
CA LYS A 470 33.80 1.94 -7.87
C LYS A 470 34.34 1.52 -9.24
N ARG A 471 33.58 0.75 -10.04
CA ARG A 471 34.08 0.14 -11.28
C ARG A 471 33.29 0.44 -12.54
N THR A 472 32.04 0.88 -12.44
CA THR A 472 31.24 1.18 -13.63
C THR A 472 31.04 2.68 -13.76
N ARG A 473 31.74 3.30 -14.73
CA ARG A 473 31.23 4.53 -15.35
C ARG A 473 29.89 4.17 -16.01
N PRO A 474 28.80 4.92 -15.80
CA PRO A 474 27.57 4.68 -16.54
C PRO A 474 27.84 4.82 -18.05
N PRO A 475 27.19 4.02 -18.91
CA PRO A 475 27.33 4.14 -20.35
C PRO A 475 26.90 5.55 -20.78
N GLN A 476 27.78 6.23 -21.50
CA GLN A 476 27.55 7.60 -21.99
C GLN A 476 26.95 7.53 -23.41
N LEU A 477 26.23 8.58 -23.83
CA LEU A 477 25.71 8.66 -25.21
C LEU A 477 26.83 8.47 -26.25
N GLU A 478 28.04 8.87 -25.88
CA GLU A 478 29.33 8.73 -26.56
C GLU A 478 29.65 7.26 -26.94
N ASP A 479 29.32 6.31 -26.05
CA ASP A 479 29.56 4.88 -26.25
C ASP A 479 28.63 4.25 -27.32
N TYR A 480 27.60 4.99 -27.76
CA TYR A 480 26.65 4.58 -28.81
C TYR A 480 26.79 5.40 -30.10
N THR A 481 27.65 6.42 -30.12
CA THR A 481 27.90 7.27 -31.28
C THR A 481 29.24 6.99 -31.97
N GLU A 482 30.16 6.26 -31.33
CA GLU A 482 31.38 5.74 -31.98
C GLU A 482 31.15 4.36 -32.60
N ALA A 483 30.27 4.32 -33.59
CA ALA A 483 30.26 3.31 -34.64
C ALA A 483 29.95 4.03 -35.97
N GLY A 484 30.90 4.86 -36.40
CA GLY A 484 30.84 5.64 -37.64
C GLY A 484 31.87 6.75 -37.65
#